data_AF-A0A7L2A6Y6-F1
#
_entry.id   AF-A0A7L2A6Y6-F1
#
_cell.length_a   1.000
_cell.length_b   1.000
_cell.length_c   1.000
_cell.angle_alpha   90.00
_cell.angle_beta   90.00
_cell.angle_gamma   90.00
#
_symmetry.space_group_name_H-M   'P 1'
#
loop_
_entity.id
_entity.type
_entity.pdbx_description
1 polymer ?
#
loop_
_entity_poly.entity_id
_entity_poly.type
_entity_poly.pdbx_seq_one_letter_code
_entity_poly.pdbx_strand_id
1 'polypeptide(L)'
;LDKLHNFSRSGVPHLFLQGIGPNRETQQKPGLIPSMKLSMVHTTMEENIMEGTLYFLNEFVSCQHCPPKEIICHLIKQMLSDTHEVEILNDIYMLLMKIQMLHPANITTVGWDWTLVKFVMEDEEKPPGRLLFLQYVVQTLEDDFQHNLKSRQLQKSIAKKVLSCDLYFNNVKEVVKWLVAAVTGVGFSQSQEQLQEARAEHSSSSPRLASTQTAFFAQKTMLLLQRMLSMAVEVDRSPTCSSRKIADDIFLFILHIPLRSQR
;
A
#
# COMPACT_ATOMS: atom_id res chain seq x y z
N LEU A 1 23.99 4.31 20.60
CA LEU A 1 23.06 5.21 19.89
C LEU A 1 23.37 5.32 18.37
N ASP A 2 24.42 4.66 17.85
CA ASP A 2 24.89 4.82 16.46
C ASP A 2 24.35 3.84 15.40
N LYS A 3 23.48 2.88 15.74
CA LYS A 3 22.99 1.89 14.75
C LYS A 3 21.80 2.35 13.89
N LEU A 4 21.20 3.50 14.21
CA LEU A 4 20.06 4.06 13.46
C LEU A 4 20.48 4.83 12.19
N HIS A 5 21.78 5.16 12.05
CA HIS A 5 22.26 5.91 10.89
C HIS A 5 22.25 5.09 9.59
N ASN A 6 22.34 3.75 9.69
CA ASN A 6 22.28 2.85 8.54
C ASN A 6 20.88 2.74 7.92
N PHE A 7 19.84 3.18 8.64
CA PHE A 7 18.45 3.20 8.17
C PHE A 7 18.00 4.59 7.69
N SER A 8 18.88 5.59 7.73
CA SER A 8 18.74 6.84 7.00
C SER A 8 18.96 6.59 5.50
N ARG A 9 18.14 5.73 4.89
CA ARG A 9 17.91 5.85 3.45
C ARG A 9 17.20 7.20 3.28
N SER A 10 17.67 8.04 2.35
CA SER A 10 16.76 9.03 1.79
C SER A 10 15.50 8.26 1.40
N GLY A 11 14.32 8.74 1.78
CA GLY A 11 13.05 8.12 1.37
C GLY A 11 13.16 7.73 -0.10
N VAL A 12 12.66 6.55 -0.44
CA VAL A 12 12.81 5.97 -1.78
C VAL A 12 12.61 7.09 -2.80
N PRO A 13 13.64 7.47 -3.58
CA PRO A 13 13.46 8.51 -4.57
C PRO A 13 12.33 8.05 -5.49
N HIS A 14 11.23 8.80 -5.51
CA HIS A 14 10.18 8.61 -6.48
C HIS A 14 10.84 8.80 -7.84
N LEU A 15 11.19 7.68 -8.50
CA LEU A 15 11.96 7.65 -9.75
C LEU A 15 11.31 8.47 -10.88
N PHE A 16 10.06 8.91 -10.68
CA PHE A 16 9.26 9.64 -11.65
C PHE A 16 8.81 11.05 -11.21
N LEU A 17 9.16 11.51 -10.00
CA LEU A 17 8.81 12.86 -9.49
C LEU A 17 10.06 13.71 -9.20
N GLN A 18 11.14 13.52 -9.97
CA GLN A 18 12.29 14.43 -9.96
C GLN A 18 11.86 15.80 -10.48
N GLY A 19 11.47 16.70 -9.58
CA GLY A 19 11.12 18.09 -9.92
C GLY A 19 10.10 18.74 -8.99
N ILE A 20 9.31 17.96 -8.24
CA ILE A 20 8.36 18.49 -7.26
C ILE A 20 9.05 18.50 -5.89
N GLY A 21 9.98 19.43 -5.72
CA GLY A 21 10.52 19.75 -4.40
C GLY A 21 9.45 20.48 -3.58
N PRO A 22 9.40 20.29 -2.24
CA PRO A 22 8.55 21.11 -1.40
C PRO A 22 9.08 22.54 -1.46
N ASN A 23 8.42 23.39 -2.24
CA ASN A 23 8.75 24.81 -2.30
C ASN A 23 8.55 25.39 -0.90
N ARG A 24 9.59 26.00 -0.32
CA ARG A 24 9.61 26.57 1.03
C ARG A 24 8.85 27.92 1.09
N GLU A 25 7.77 28.05 0.34
CA GLU A 25 6.98 29.27 0.31
C GLU A 25 5.76 29.10 1.24
N THR A 26 5.89 29.70 2.43
CA THR A 26 4.82 29.96 3.41
C THR A 26 3.98 28.75 3.83
N GLN A 27 4.32 28.15 4.97
CA GLN A 27 3.48 27.19 5.70
C GLN A 27 2.18 27.87 6.19
N GLN A 28 1.23 28.09 5.27
CA GLN A 28 -0.18 28.17 5.62
C GLN A 28 -0.71 26.74 5.72
N LYS A 29 -1.61 26.51 6.69
CA LYS A 29 -2.26 25.21 6.87
C LYS A 29 -2.98 24.87 5.55
N PRO A 30 -2.71 23.72 4.91
CA PRO A 30 -3.38 23.35 3.67
C PRO A 30 -4.90 23.38 3.86
N GLY A 31 -5.59 24.06 2.95
CA GLY A 31 -7.03 24.07 2.85
C GLY A 31 -7.55 22.86 2.09
N LEU A 32 -8.87 22.66 2.14
CA LEU A 32 -9.54 21.76 1.21
C LEU A 32 -9.66 22.44 -0.16
N ILE A 33 -9.75 21.64 -1.23
CA ILE A 33 -10.07 22.14 -2.57
C ILE A 33 -11.35 23.00 -2.48
N PRO A 34 -11.40 24.20 -3.10
CA PRO A 34 -12.58 25.05 -3.07
C PRO A 34 -13.84 24.35 -3.59
N SER A 35 -15.00 24.67 -3.01
CA SER A 35 -16.27 23.97 -3.29
C SER A 35 -16.64 23.91 -4.78
N MET A 36 -16.40 24.99 -5.53
CA MET A 36 -16.67 25.06 -6.97
C MET A 36 -15.80 24.09 -7.79
N LYS A 37 -14.55 23.86 -7.38
CA LYS A 37 -13.68 22.86 -8.03
C LYS A 37 -14.08 21.45 -7.62
N LEU A 38 -14.44 21.27 -6.34
CA LEU A 38 -14.95 19.98 -5.86
C LEU A 38 -16.24 19.55 -6.54
N SER A 39 -17.15 20.46 -6.88
CA SER A 39 -18.38 20.09 -7.59
C SER A 39 -18.09 19.46 -8.95
N MET A 40 -17.06 19.93 -9.67
CA MET A 40 -16.66 19.32 -10.95
C MET A 40 -16.17 17.88 -10.75
N VAL A 41 -15.38 17.63 -9.71
CA VAL A 41 -14.91 16.29 -9.35
C VAL A 41 -16.09 15.39 -8.94
N HIS A 42 -17.02 15.92 -8.14
CA HIS A 42 -18.20 15.15 -7.72
C HIS A 42 -19.09 14.78 -8.89
N THR A 43 -19.31 15.68 -9.85
CA THR A 43 -20.08 15.37 -11.07
C THR A 43 -19.44 14.22 -11.84
N THR A 44 -18.12 14.24 -12.08
CA THR A 44 -17.46 13.14 -12.80
C THR A 44 -17.43 11.83 -12.01
N MET A 45 -17.37 11.89 -10.68
CA MET A 45 -17.47 10.72 -9.81
C MET A 45 -18.86 10.09 -9.85
N GLU A 46 -19.92 10.90 -9.81
CA GLU A 46 -21.32 10.45 -9.88
C GLU A 46 -21.65 9.83 -11.24
N GLU A 47 -21.07 10.39 -12.31
CA GLU A 47 -21.21 9.88 -13.68
C GLU A 47 -20.30 8.67 -13.98
N ASN A 48 -19.46 8.25 -13.03
CA ASN A 48 -18.46 7.17 -13.19
C ASN A 48 -17.45 7.41 -14.33
N ILE A 49 -17.12 8.67 -14.60
CA ILE A 49 -16.11 9.07 -15.60
C ILE A 49 -14.76 9.21 -14.89
N MET A 50 -14.00 8.12 -14.85
CA MET A 50 -12.76 8.06 -14.07
C MET A 50 -11.66 8.96 -14.63
N GLU A 51 -11.50 9.02 -15.94
CA GLU A 51 -10.51 9.85 -16.62
C GLU A 51 -10.76 11.34 -16.32
N GLY A 52 -12.03 11.76 -16.34
CA GLY A 52 -12.44 13.12 -15.98
C GLY A 52 -12.16 13.42 -14.50
N THR A 53 -12.46 12.47 -13.62
CA THR A 53 -12.18 12.58 -12.18
C THR A 53 -10.68 12.73 -11.92
N LEU A 54 -9.86 11.90 -12.56
CA LEU A 54 -8.40 11.94 -12.44
C LEU A 54 -7.82 13.22 -13.03
N TYR A 55 -8.35 13.70 -14.15
CA TYR A 55 -7.95 14.96 -14.78
C TYR A 55 -8.16 16.14 -13.82
N PHE A 56 -9.38 16.30 -13.29
CA PHE A 56 -9.70 17.40 -12.38
C PHE A 56 -8.89 17.33 -11.09
N LEU A 57 -8.74 16.14 -10.50
CA LEU A 57 -7.93 16.00 -9.29
C LEU A 57 -6.45 16.29 -9.54
N ASN A 58 -5.90 15.88 -10.68
CA ASN A 58 -4.53 16.23 -11.03
C ASN A 58 -4.32 17.74 -11.16
N GLU A 59 -5.30 18.47 -11.68
CA GLU A 59 -5.23 19.94 -11.78
C GLU A 59 -5.41 20.62 -10.41
N PHE A 60 -6.31 20.11 -9.57
CA PHE A 60 -6.75 20.81 -8.35
C PHE A 60 -5.93 20.48 -7.12
N VAL A 61 -5.29 19.30 -7.05
CA VAL A 61 -4.43 18.92 -5.93
C VAL A 61 -3.10 19.68 -6.01
N SER A 62 -2.81 20.47 -4.97
CA SER A 62 -1.57 21.24 -4.84
C SER A 62 -1.10 21.27 -3.38
N CYS A 63 0.07 21.87 -3.09
CA CYS A 63 0.56 22.02 -1.70
C CYS A 63 -0.44 22.75 -0.77
N GLN A 64 -1.32 23.58 -1.33
CA GLN A 64 -2.29 24.36 -0.58
C GLN A 64 -3.66 23.68 -0.50
N HIS A 65 -3.96 22.75 -1.41
CA HIS A 65 -5.29 22.15 -1.54
C HIS A 65 -5.21 20.63 -1.48
N CYS A 66 -5.72 20.07 -0.39
CA CYS A 66 -5.83 18.63 -0.17
C CYS A 66 -7.24 18.14 -0.56
N PRO A 67 -7.38 17.00 -1.25
CA PRO A 67 -8.68 16.43 -1.50
C PRO A 67 -9.32 15.92 -0.19
N PRO A 68 -10.65 16.03 -0.03
CA PRO A 68 -11.39 15.40 1.05
C PRO A 68 -11.18 13.89 1.16
N LYS A 69 -11.36 13.33 2.37
CA LYS A 69 -11.12 11.90 2.64
C LYS A 69 -12.03 11.00 1.80
N GLU A 70 -13.23 11.46 1.51
CA GLU A 70 -14.24 10.76 0.72
C GLU A 70 -13.73 10.50 -0.71
N ILE A 71 -13.02 11.46 -1.29
CA ILE A 71 -12.40 11.33 -2.62
C ILE A 71 -11.25 10.33 -2.58
N ILE A 72 -10.39 10.39 -1.56
CA ILE A 72 -9.30 9.41 -1.39
C ILE A 72 -9.87 7.99 -1.24
N CYS A 73 -10.92 7.82 -0.45
CA CYS A 73 -11.63 6.55 -0.32
C CYS A 73 -12.24 6.08 -1.64
N HIS A 74 -12.80 6.99 -2.44
CA HIS A 74 -13.33 6.65 -3.77
C HIS A 74 -12.21 6.17 -4.70
N LEU A 75 -11.07 6.87 -4.76
CA LEU A 75 -9.92 6.45 -5.56
C LEU A 75 -9.41 5.05 -5.17
N ILE A 76 -9.31 4.76 -3.86
CA ILE A 76 -8.92 3.43 -3.37
C ILE A 76 -9.94 2.38 -3.81
N LYS A 77 -11.24 2.66 -3.69
CA LYS A 77 -12.30 1.74 -4.14
C LYS A 77 -12.18 1.47 -5.63
N GLN A 78 -12.02 2.51 -6.45
CA GLN A 78 -11.88 2.36 -7.90
C GLN A 78 -10.62 1.58 -8.29
N MET A 79 -9.51 1.78 -7.58
CA MET A 79 -8.30 0.96 -7.77
C MET A 79 -8.56 -0.53 -7.50
N LEU A 80 -9.46 -0.84 -6.57
CA LEU A 80 -9.81 -2.20 -6.18
C LEU A 80 -11.02 -2.77 -6.94
N SER A 81 -11.62 -2.01 -7.85
CA SER A 81 -12.72 -2.47 -8.71
C SER A 81 -12.18 -3.20 -9.94
N ASP A 82 -12.91 -4.21 -10.43
CA ASP A 82 -12.51 -5.03 -11.60
C ASP A 82 -12.68 -4.33 -12.96
N THR A 83 -13.12 -3.08 -12.97
CA THR A 83 -13.65 -2.42 -14.16
C THR A 83 -12.61 -1.66 -14.98
N HIS A 84 -11.40 -1.47 -14.45
CA HIS A 84 -10.46 -0.47 -15.00
C HIS A 84 -9.31 -1.07 -15.79
N GLU A 85 -8.97 -0.40 -16.88
CA GLU A 85 -7.75 -0.67 -17.64
C GLU A 85 -6.49 -0.41 -16.77
N VAL A 86 -5.40 -1.12 -17.08
CA VAL A 86 -4.13 -1.04 -16.34
C VAL A 86 -3.59 0.40 -16.29
N GLU A 87 -3.84 1.19 -17.33
CA GLU A 87 -3.43 2.60 -17.43
C GLU A 87 -4.13 3.45 -16.37
N ILE A 88 -5.46 3.32 -16.25
CA ILE A 88 -6.27 4.04 -15.26
C ILE A 88 -5.84 3.66 -13.83
N LEU A 89 -5.56 2.38 -13.57
CA LEU A 89 -5.06 1.93 -12.26
C LEU A 89 -3.73 2.60 -11.89
N ASN A 90 -2.81 2.73 -12.86
CA ASN A 90 -1.55 3.43 -12.66
C ASN A 90 -1.78 4.92 -12.40
N ASP A 91 -2.70 5.57 -13.12
CA ASP A 91 -3.02 6.98 -12.92
C ASP A 91 -3.64 7.24 -11.54
N ILE A 92 -4.54 6.36 -11.07
CA ILE A 92 -5.08 6.41 -9.71
C ILE A 92 -3.94 6.30 -8.70
N TYR A 93 -3.06 5.31 -8.85
CA TYR A 93 -1.91 5.12 -7.97
C TYR A 93 -0.98 6.35 -7.96
N MET A 94 -0.68 6.90 -9.14
CA MET A 94 0.17 8.09 -9.28
C MET A 94 -0.45 9.31 -8.62
N LEU A 95 -1.75 9.51 -8.75
CA LEU A 95 -2.47 10.59 -8.09
C LEU A 95 -2.46 10.42 -6.56
N LEU A 96 -2.70 9.21 -6.05
CA LEU A 96 -2.61 8.91 -4.62
C LEU A 96 -1.19 9.19 -4.07
N MET A 97 -0.15 8.81 -4.82
CA MET A 97 1.23 9.13 -4.47
C MET A 97 1.51 10.63 -4.51
N LYS A 98 0.99 11.37 -5.49
CA LYS A 98 1.08 12.83 -5.55
C LYS A 98 0.41 13.49 -4.35
N ILE A 99 -0.79 13.04 -3.97
CA ILE A 99 -1.51 13.52 -2.79
C ILE A 99 -0.66 13.29 -1.54
N GLN A 100 -0.12 12.09 -1.35
CA GLN A 100 0.72 11.76 -0.21
C GLN A 100 2.01 12.60 -0.14
N MET A 101 2.62 12.89 -1.30
CA MET A 101 3.81 13.73 -1.38
C MET A 101 3.54 15.18 -0.98
N LEU A 102 2.39 15.72 -1.38
CA LEU A 102 1.99 17.10 -1.09
C LEU A 102 1.41 17.23 0.33
N HIS A 103 0.69 16.21 0.78
CA HIS A 103 -0.02 16.14 2.05
C HIS A 103 0.31 14.84 2.78
N PRO A 104 1.48 14.75 3.44
CA PRO A 104 1.92 13.52 4.10
C PRO A 104 0.90 12.98 5.10
N ALA A 105 0.60 11.69 4.96
CA ALA A 105 -0.29 10.98 5.87
C ALA A 105 0.30 10.96 7.29
N ASN A 106 -0.57 11.12 8.27
CA ASN A 106 -0.27 10.89 9.67
C ASN A 106 -1.52 10.28 10.34
N ILE A 107 -1.39 9.90 11.60
CA ILE A 107 -2.46 9.26 12.38
C ILE A 107 -3.80 10.01 12.35
N THR A 108 -3.79 11.34 12.22
CA THR A 108 -5.01 12.16 12.24
C THR A 108 -5.65 12.30 10.86
N THR A 109 -4.85 12.24 9.80
CA THR A 109 -5.32 12.38 8.42
C THR A 109 -5.74 11.03 7.84
N VAL A 110 -4.95 9.98 8.09
CA VAL A 110 -5.19 8.63 7.60
C VAL A 110 -5.12 7.64 8.77
N GLY A 111 -6.27 7.08 9.13
CA GLY A 111 -6.33 5.87 9.93
C GLY A 111 -6.40 4.69 8.99
N TRP A 112 -5.28 4.01 8.75
CA TRP A 112 -5.29 2.80 7.92
C TRP A 112 -6.20 1.75 8.55
N ASP A 113 -7.27 1.39 7.83
CA ASP A 113 -8.13 0.29 8.22
C ASP A 113 -7.43 -1.02 7.87
N TRP A 114 -6.89 -1.66 8.90
CA TRP A 114 -6.23 -2.95 8.74
C TRP A 114 -7.18 -4.02 8.21
N THR A 115 -8.48 -3.91 8.49
CA THR A 115 -9.52 -4.82 7.99
C THR A 115 -9.58 -4.78 6.47
N LEU A 116 -9.49 -3.58 5.87
CA LEU A 116 -9.44 -3.41 4.43
C LEU A 116 -8.15 -4.00 3.84
N VAL A 117 -7.00 -3.75 4.47
CA VAL A 117 -5.71 -4.33 4.03
C VAL A 117 -5.77 -5.84 4.02
N LYS A 118 -6.29 -6.43 5.09
CA LYS A 118 -6.49 -7.87 5.23
C LYS A 118 -7.45 -8.40 4.17
N PHE A 119 -8.62 -7.76 4.02
CA PHE A 119 -9.62 -8.14 3.03
C PHE A 119 -8.98 -8.21 1.65
N VAL A 120 -8.34 -7.15 1.18
CA VAL A 120 -7.70 -7.10 -0.16
C VAL A 120 -6.58 -8.13 -0.32
N MET A 121 -5.82 -8.43 0.73
CA MET A 121 -4.72 -9.40 0.66
C MET A 121 -5.19 -10.86 0.68
N GLU A 122 -6.31 -11.14 1.33
CA GLU A 122 -6.89 -12.48 1.48
C GLU A 122 -8.04 -12.76 0.49
N ASP A 123 -8.51 -11.75 -0.23
CA ASP A 123 -9.63 -11.86 -1.18
C ASP A 123 -9.37 -12.91 -2.28
N GLU A 124 -10.42 -13.69 -2.58
CA GLU A 124 -10.38 -14.78 -3.56
C GLU A 124 -10.50 -14.27 -5.00
N GLU A 125 -11.28 -13.21 -5.23
CA GLU A 125 -11.48 -12.60 -6.56
C GLU A 125 -10.25 -11.80 -7.01
N LYS A 126 -9.36 -11.43 -6.07
CA LYS A 126 -8.02 -10.81 -6.29
C LYS A 126 -8.08 -9.62 -7.26
N PRO A 127 -8.45 -8.42 -6.77
CA PRO A 127 -8.68 -7.28 -7.64
C PRO A 127 -7.41 -6.88 -8.41
N PRO A 128 -7.54 -6.38 -9.65
CA PRO A 128 -6.40 -6.09 -10.51
C PRO A 128 -5.44 -5.06 -9.90
N GLY A 129 -5.96 -4.07 -9.17
CA GLY A 129 -5.16 -3.05 -8.48
C GLY A 129 -4.59 -3.46 -7.13
N ARG A 130 -4.75 -4.72 -6.69
CA ARG A 130 -4.26 -5.21 -5.39
C ARG A 130 -2.78 -4.92 -5.13
N LEU A 131 -1.91 -5.11 -6.14
CA LEU A 131 -0.48 -4.84 -5.98
C LEU A 131 -0.20 -3.35 -5.77
N LEU A 132 -0.89 -2.50 -6.55
CA LEU A 132 -0.78 -1.04 -6.45
C LEU A 132 -1.31 -0.54 -5.11
N PHE A 133 -2.40 -1.12 -4.62
CA PHE A 133 -2.95 -0.83 -3.30
C PHE A 133 -1.96 -1.20 -2.19
N LEU A 134 -1.41 -2.43 -2.21
CA LEU A 134 -0.40 -2.83 -1.23
C LEU A 134 0.83 -1.91 -1.30
N GLN A 135 1.27 -1.58 -2.51
CA GLN A 135 2.39 -0.66 -2.71
C GLN A 135 2.11 0.72 -2.12
N TYR A 136 0.91 1.25 -2.33
CA TYR A 136 0.46 2.51 -1.75
C TYR A 136 0.50 2.45 -0.23
N VAL A 137 -0.13 1.44 0.39
CA VAL A 137 -0.14 1.24 1.86
C VAL A 137 1.29 1.18 2.42
N VAL A 138 2.16 0.36 1.84
CA VAL A 138 3.55 0.22 2.31
C VAL A 138 4.32 1.52 2.18
N GLN A 139 4.15 2.25 1.08
CA GLN A 139 4.83 3.53 0.90
C GLN A 139 4.33 4.58 1.90
N THR A 140 3.02 4.65 2.18
CA THR A 140 2.47 5.53 3.22
C THR A 140 3.02 5.22 4.60
N LEU A 141 3.10 3.93 4.97
CA LEU A 141 3.66 3.53 6.25
C LEU A 141 5.16 3.86 6.34
N GLU A 142 5.92 3.67 5.26
CA GLU A 142 7.35 3.97 5.25
C GLU A 142 7.63 5.47 5.32
N ASP A 143 6.91 6.30 4.56
CA ASP A 143 7.09 7.75 4.57
C ASP A 143 6.76 8.33 5.95
N ASP A 144 5.64 7.89 6.54
CA ASP A 144 5.26 8.25 7.91
C ASP A 144 6.28 7.75 8.95
N PHE A 145 6.76 6.51 8.83
CA PHE A 145 7.79 5.96 9.70
C PHE A 145 9.08 6.78 9.63
N GLN A 146 9.58 7.06 8.43
CA GLN A 146 10.81 7.82 8.22
C GLN A 146 10.69 9.26 8.73
N HIS A 147 9.54 9.92 8.49
CA HIS A 147 9.27 11.24 9.02
C HIS A 147 9.32 11.24 10.56
N ASN A 148 8.61 10.30 11.20
CA ASN A 148 8.56 10.21 12.65
C ASN A 148 9.87 9.70 13.28
N LEU A 149 10.67 8.92 12.55
CA LEU A 149 12.01 8.50 12.98
C LEU A 149 12.93 9.73 13.10
N LYS A 150 12.98 10.56 12.04
CA LYS A 150 13.77 11.80 12.02
C LYS A 150 13.34 12.78 13.12
N SER A 151 12.03 12.89 13.32
CA SER A 151 11.44 13.72 14.38
C SER A 151 11.49 13.08 15.78
N ARG A 152 12.06 11.87 15.92
CA ARG A 152 12.14 11.07 17.16
C ARG A 152 10.78 10.78 17.83
N GLN A 153 9.70 10.86 17.07
CA GLN A 153 8.31 10.68 17.51
C GLN A 153 7.66 9.40 16.96
N LEU A 154 8.42 8.29 16.86
CA LEU A 154 7.90 7.00 16.38
C LEU A 154 6.62 6.53 17.08
N GLN A 155 6.39 6.91 18.34
CA GLN A 155 5.15 6.57 19.05
C GLN A 155 3.89 7.20 18.42
N LYS A 156 4.06 8.22 17.57
CA LYS A 156 3.01 8.91 16.82
C LYS A 156 2.98 8.51 15.34
N SER A 157 3.73 7.49 14.92
CA SER A 157 3.68 7.00 13.56
C SER A 157 2.45 6.10 13.35
N ILE A 158 1.85 6.19 12.17
CA ILE A 158 0.86 5.21 11.69
C ILE A 158 1.49 3.81 11.70
N ALA A 159 2.77 3.69 11.30
CA ALA A 159 3.50 2.43 11.35
C ALA A 159 3.47 1.79 12.75
N LYS A 160 3.57 2.58 13.84
CA LYS A 160 3.49 2.06 15.22
C LYS A 160 2.09 1.55 15.52
N LYS A 161 1.05 2.27 15.08
CA LYS A 161 -0.34 1.88 15.29
C LYS A 161 -0.76 0.65 14.51
N VAL A 162 -0.05 0.32 13.43
CA VAL A 162 -0.44 -0.78 12.53
C VAL A 162 0.48 -1.99 12.67
N LEU A 163 1.78 -1.78 12.91
CA LEU A 163 2.83 -2.81 12.85
C LEU A 163 3.60 -2.99 14.16
N SER A 164 3.08 -2.50 15.28
CA SER A 164 3.70 -2.76 16.59
C SER A 164 3.60 -4.24 16.97
N CYS A 165 4.73 -4.85 17.29
CA CYS A 165 4.79 -6.21 17.83
C CYS A 165 4.35 -6.28 19.30
N ASP A 166 4.22 -5.14 19.98
CA ASP A 166 3.74 -5.08 21.36
C ASP A 166 2.23 -4.88 21.45
N LEU A 167 1.67 -4.04 20.55
CA LEU A 167 0.27 -3.64 20.62
C LEU A 167 -0.61 -4.33 19.57
N TYR A 168 -0.07 -4.59 18.38
CA TYR A 168 -0.83 -5.03 17.21
C TYR A 168 -0.15 -6.24 16.54
N PHE A 169 0.34 -7.18 17.34
CA PHE A 169 1.13 -8.31 16.82
C PHE A 169 0.32 -9.20 15.87
N ASN A 170 -1.00 -9.28 16.00
CA ASN A 170 -1.85 -10.01 15.05
C ASN A 170 -1.70 -9.49 13.61
N ASN A 171 -1.57 -8.17 13.42
CA ASN A 171 -1.32 -7.59 12.11
C ASN A 171 0.04 -8.06 11.56
N VAL A 172 1.07 -8.11 12.40
CA VAL A 172 2.41 -8.58 12.03
C VAL A 172 2.37 -10.07 11.65
N LYS A 173 1.61 -10.90 12.37
CA LYS A 173 1.38 -12.31 12.01
C LYS A 173 0.72 -12.49 10.65
N GLU A 174 -0.25 -11.64 10.33
CA GLU A 174 -0.90 -11.65 9.01
C GLU A 174 0.09 -11.28 7.90
N VAL A 175 0.97 -10.28 8.13
CA VAL A 175 2.06 -9.97 7.19
C VAL A 175 3.01 -11.16 7.01
N VAL A 176 3.37 -11.87 8.11
CA VAL A 176 4.19 -13.10 8.04
C VAL A 176 3.48 -14.17 7.23
N LYS A 177 2.19 -14.43 7.49
CA LYS A 177 1.37 -15.39 6.74
C LYS A 177 1.36 -15.06 5.25
N TRP A 178 1.10 -13.81 4.88
CA TRP A 178 1.11 -13.39 3.47
C TRP A 178 2.50 -13.51 2.83
N LEU A 179 3.57 -13.27 3.59
CA LEU A 179 4.94 -13.41 3.09
C LEU A 179 5.26 -14.87 2.80
N VAL A 180 4.92 -15.79 3.72
CA VAL A 180 5.11 -17.23 3.52
C VAL A 180 4.32 -17.72 2.31
N ALA A 181 3.05 -17.29 2.19
CA ALA A 181 2.22 -17.62 1.05
C ALA A 181 2.80 -17.06 -0.28
N ALA A 182 3.37 -15.84 -0.29
CA ALA A 182 4.03 -15.28 -1.47
C ALA A 182 5.31 -16.02 -1.86
N VAL A 183 6.09 -16.50 -0.88
CA VAL A 183 7.34 -17.26 -1.10
C VAL A 183 7.05 -18.69 -1.57
N THR A 184 6.02 -19.32 -1.00
CA THR A 184 5.65 -20.72 -1.33
C THR A 184 4.75 -20.83 -2.56
N GLY A 185 4.19 -19.70 -3.03
CA GLY A 185 3.23 -19.66 -4.14
C GLY A 185 1.82 -20.13 -3.76
N VAL A 186 1.60 -20.60 -2.53
CA VAL A 186 0.30 -21.08 -2.05
C VAL A 186 -0.61 -19.88 -1.78
N GLY A 187 -1.77 -19.83 -2.44
CA GLY A 187 -2.75 -18.74 -2.28
C GLY A 187 -2.51 -17.50 -3.16
N PHE A 188 -1.47 -17.49 -4.00
CA PHE A 188 -1.12 -16.35 -4.87
C PHE A 188 -1.37 -16.58 -6.38
N SER A 189 -2.01 -17.68 -6.77
CA SER A 189 -2.44 -17.94 -8.16
C SER A 189 -3.47 -16.90 -8.64
N GLN A 190 -3.15 -16.09 -9.65
CA GLN A 190 -4.14 -15.21 -10.27
C GLN A 190 -5.22 -16.09 -10.94
N SER A 191 -6.50 -15.87 -10.58
CA SER A 191 -7.61 -16.42 -11.36
C SER A 191 -7.71 -15.60 -12.64
N GLN A 192 -7.16 -16.12 -13.73
CA GLN A 192 -7.22 -15.49 -15.05
C GLN A 192 -8.36 -16.10 -15.90
N GLU A 193 -9.47 -16.49 -15.29
CA GLU A 193 -10.61 -17.03 -16.05
C GLU A 193 -11.51 -15.91 -16.61
N GLN A 194 -11.57 -14.73 -16.01
CA GLN A 194 -12.48 -13.67 -16.48
C GLN A 194 -11.96 -12.77 -17.62
N LEU A 195 -10.66 -12.77 -17.94
CA LEU A 195 -10.13 -11.97 -19.06
C LEU A 195 -10.08 -12.74 -20.40
N GLN A 196 -10.42 -14.03 -20.40
CA GLN A 196 -10.30 -14.88 -21.59
C GLN A 196 -11.64 -15.14 -22.31
N GLU A 197 -12.79 -15.01 -21.65
CA GLU A 197 -14.08 -15.29 -22.30
C GLU A 197 -14.50 -14.23 -23.33
N ALA A 198 -13.97 -13.00 -23.27
CA ALA A 198 -14.19 -12.00 -24.32
C ALA A 198 -13.19 -12.10 -25.50
N ARG A 199 -12.17 -12.96 -25.42
CA ARG A 199 -11.10 -13.06 -26.43
C ARG A 199 -11.02 -14.42 -27.13
N ALA A 200 -11.97 -15.31 -26.86
CA ALA A 200 -11.99 -16.70 -27.30
C ALA A 200 -12.24 -16.92 -28.81
N GLU A 201 -11.99 -15.94 -29.68
CA GLU A 201 -12.00 -16.17 -31.12
C GLU A 201 -10.62 -16.03 -31.78
N HIS A 202 -9.64 -15.32 -31.19
CA HIS A 202 -8.34 -15.14 -31.83
C HIS A 202 -7.19 -15.04 -30.83
N SER A 203 -6.58 -16.18 -30.48
CA SER A 203 -5.12 -16.40 -30.46
C SER A 203 -4.72 -17.46 -29.43
N SER A 204 -3.93 -18.43 -29.89
CA SER A 204 -3.22 -19.41 -29.07
C SER A 204 -2.18 -18.74 -28.16
N SER A 205 -2.50 -18.48 -26.89
CA SER A 205 -1.49 -18.02 -25.91
C SER A 205 -0.95 -19.17 -25.06
N SER A 206 0.38 -19.31 -25.07
CA SER A 206 1.16 -20.37 -24.43
C SER A 206 1.19 -20.28 -22.88
N PRO A 207 1.18 -21.41 -22.15
CA PRO A 207 1.24 -21.46 -20.67
C PRO A 207 2.46 -20.79 -20.01
N ARG A 208 3.51 -20.41 -20.77
CA ARG A 208 4.70 -19.73 -20.24
C ARG A 208 4.45 -18.28 -19.79
N LEU A 209 3.52 -17.56 -20.42
CA LEU A 209 3.24 -16.16 -20.09
C LEU A 209 2.53 -16.02 -18.73
N ALA A 210 1.55 -16.89 -18.45
CA ALA A 210 0.81 -16.93 -17.18
C ALA A 210 1.73 -17.22 -15.97
N SER A 211 2.70 -18.13 -16.14
CA SER A 211 3.69 -18.44 -15.10
C SER A 211 4.62 -17.26 -14.78
N THR A 212 4.93 -16.41 -15.76
CA THR A 212 5.88 -15.31 -15.61
C THR A 212 5.25 -14.11 -14.89
N GLN A 213 3.98 -13.80 -15.21
CA GLN A 213 3.23 -12.72 -14.59
C GLN A 213 2.92 -13.01 -13.11
N THR A 214 2.54 -14.26 -12.79
CA THR A 214 2.33 -14.72 -11.42
C THR A 214 3.61 -14.63 -10.58
N ALA A 215 4.76 -15.01 -11.15
CA ALA A 215 6.05 -14.92 -10.48
C ALA A 215 6.46 -13.45 -10.20
N PHE A 216 6.23 -12.55 -11.15
CA PHE A 216 6.50 -11.12 -10.97
C PHE A 216 5.66 -10.51 -9.84
N PHE A 217 4.36 -10.81 -9.81
CA PHE A 217 3.47 -10.36 -8.74
C PHE A 217 3.91 -10.86 -7.36
N ALA A 218 4.21 -12.16 -7.25
CA ALA A 218 4.66 -12.77 -6.01
C ALA A 218 5.96 -12.14 -5.51
N GLN A 219 6.93 -11.90 -6.41
CA GLN A 219 8.19 -11.25 -6.08
C GLN A 219 8.00 -9.81 -5.57
N LYS A 220 7.16 -9.02 -6.24
CA LYS A 220 6.86 -7.64 -5.81
C LYS A 220 6.14 -7.61 -4.47
N THR A 221 5.17 -8.51 -4.29
CA THR A 221 4.46 -8.65 -3.01
C THR A 221 5.41 -9.04 -1.89
N MET A 222 6.28 -10.02 -2.12
CA MET A 222 7.31 -10.44 -1.15
C MET A 222 8.17 -9.25 -0.70
N LEU A 223 8.65 -8.42 -1.64
CA LEU A 223 9.45 -7.24 -1.31
C LEU A 223 8.68 -6.23 -0.44
N LEU A 224 7.40 -5.98 -0.76
CA LEU A 224 6.56 -5.04 -0.01
C LEU A 224 6.30 -5.55 1.42
N LEU A 225 6.00 -6.84 1.59
CA LEU A 225 5.78 -7.45 2.90
C LEU A 225 7.06 -7.48 3.74
N GLN A 226 8.22 -7.73 3.12
CA GLN A 226 9.52 -7.63 3.79
C GLN A 226 9.79 -6.20 4.31
N ARG A 227 9.42 -5.17 3.56
CA ARG A 227 9.51 -3.77 4.02
C ARG A 227 8.61 -3.51 5.23
N MET A 228 7.39 -4.05 5.25
CA MET A 228 6.50 -3.95 6.41
C MET A 228 7.12 -4.61 7.65
N LEU A 229 7.66 -5.83 7.52
CA LEU A 229 8.33 -6.50 8.64
C LEU A 229 9.58 -5.74 9.10
N SER A 230 10.34 -5.14 8.18
CA SER A 230 11.47 -4.29 8.54
C SER A 230 11.04 -3.09 9.40
N MET A 231 9.89 -2.47 9.10
CA MET A 231 9.33 -1.42 9.96
C MET A 231 8.87 -1.98 11.31
N ALA A 232 8.19 -3.13 11.31
CA ALA A 232 7.68 -3.78 12.53
C ALA A 232 8.78 -4.09 13.55
N VAL A 233 9.97 -4.48 13.09
CA VAL A 233 11.16 -4.71 13.94
C VAL A 233 11.57 -3.43 14.68
N GLU A 234 11.55 -2.28 14.01
CA GLU A 234 12.12 -1.04 14.53
C GLU A 234 11.12 -0.16 15.26
N VAL A 235 9.83 -0.25 14.91
CA VAL A 235 8.82 0.71 15.35
C VAL A 235 8.58 0.71 16.87
N ASP A 236 8.82 -0.42 17.52
CA ASP A 236 8.72 -0.54 18.99
C ASP A 236 9.94 -0.03 19.74
N ARG A 237 11.04 0.31 19.05
CA ARG A 237 12.36 0.61 19.63
C ARG A 237 12.96 -0.55 20.45
N SER A 238 12.51 -1.77 20.18
CA SER A 238 13.00 -3.00 20.81
C SER A 238 13.31 -4.08 19.76
N PRO A 239 14.24 -3.82 18.82
CA PRO A 239 14.42 -4.66 17.64
C PRO A 239 14.74 -6.12 17.95
N THR A 240 15.46 -6.41 19.04
CA THR A 240 15.72 -7.80 19.49
C THR A 240 14.47 -8.52 19.98
N CYS A 241 13.54 -7.80 20.63
CA CYS A 241 12.27 -8.38 21.09
C CYS A 241 11.33 -8.62 19.91
N SER A 242 11.17 -7.60 19.06
CA SER A 242 10.32 -7.66 17.88
C SER A 242 10.82 -8.70 16.88
N SER A 243 12.12 -8.78 16.63
CA SER A 243 12.70 -9.80 15.75
C SER A 243 12.52 -11.22 16.30
N ARG A 244 12.66 -11.43 17.62
CA ARG A 244 12.37 -12.72 18.26
C ARG A 244 10.91 -13.12 18.05
N LYS A 245 9.95 -12.23 18.34
CA LYS A 245 8.52 -12.49 18.13
C LYS A 245 8.20 -12.86 16.68
N ILE A 246 8.75 -12.10 15.73
CA ILE A 246 8.56 -12.38 14.29
C ILE A 246 9.20 -13.72 13.90
N ALA A 247 10.41 -14.00 14.38
CA ALA A 247 11.09 -15.26 14.10
C ALA A 247 10.28 -16.45 14.65
N ASP A 248 9.79 -16.38 15.89
CA ASP A 248 8.98 -17.43 16.50
C ASP A 248 7.73 -17.74 15.67
N ASP A 249 7.08 -16.72 15.09
CA ASP A 249 5.92 -16.89 14.22
C ASP A 249 6.31 -17.51 12.86
N ILE A 250 7.40 -17.05 12.23
CA ILE A 250 7.93 -17.62 10.98
C ILE A 250 8.33 -19.10 11.17
N PHE A 251 8.95 -19.44 12.30
CA PHE A 251 9.42 -20.80 12.58
C PHE A 251 8.29 -21.84 12.53
N LEU A 252 7.07 -21.47 12.91
CA LEU A 252 5.90 -22.36 12.84
C LEU A 252 5.61 -22.81 11.41
N PHE A 253 5.78 -21.94 10.43
CA PHE A 253 5.57 -22.26 9.01
C PHE A 253 6.68 -23.13 8.42
N ILE A 254 7.92 -22.97 8.90
CA ILE A 254 9.07 -23.76 8.40
C ILE A 254 9.02 -25.18 8.96
N LEU A 255 8.77 -25.31 10.26
CA LEU A 255 8.99 -26.57 10.97
C LEU A 255 7.81 -27.56 10.87
N HIS A 256 6.68 -27.20 10.23
CA HIS A 256 5.48 -28.06 10.11
C HIS A 256 5.13 -28.79 11.41
N ILE A 257 5.31 -28.15 12.58
CA ILE A 257 5.17 -28.82 13.87
C ILE A 257 3.69 -29.13 14.07
N PRO A 258 3.28 -30.41 14.18
CA PRO A 258 1.88 -30.73 14.43
C PRO A 258 1.43 -30.09 15.74
N LEU A 259 0.23 -29.51 15.74
CA LEU A 259 -0.43 -29.04 16.97
C LEU A 259 -0.45 -30.20 17.98
N ARG A 260 -0.04 -29.91 19.22
CA ARG A 260 0.12 -30.88 20.32
C ARG A 260 -1.11 -31.75 20.62
N SER A 261 -2.27 -31.47 20.02
CA SER A 261 -3.51 -32.26 20.15
C SER A 261 -3.54 -33.56 19.32
N GLN A 262 -2.45 -33.91 18.62
CA GLN A 262 -2.29 -35.19 17.91
C GLN A 262 -1.29 -36.15 18.57
N ARG A 263 -1.04 -36.01 19.88
CA ARG A 263 -0.24 -36.99 20.65
C ARG A 263 -1.11 -37.76 21.61
#